data_AF-A0A212RVH3-F1
#
_entry.id   AF-A0A212RVH3-F1
#
_cell.length_a   1.000
_cell.length_b   1.000
_cell.length_c   1.000
_cell.angle_alpha   90.00
_cell.angle_beta   90.00
_cell.angle_gamma   90.00
#
_symmetry.space_group_name_H-M   'P 1'
#
loop_
_entity.id
_entity.type
_entity.pdbx_description
1 polymer ?
#
loop_
_entity_poly.entity_id
_entity_poly.type
_entity_poly.pdbx_seq_one_letter_code
_entity_poly.pdbx_strand_id
1 'polypeptide(L)'
;MLQHVFLTERAGKVARIPYKRPAESVIDLSAYWTERQAEVRRTVARNIHDISTALETTRDAIRTAVAHRLLEEALDALEELTRCTFGGADEAAPIVRTCFSARRREIVQEMYDLICRAYEQQTGVCVPRPEQQRA
;
A
#
# COMPACT_ATOMS: atom_id res chain seq x y z
N MET A 1 36.49 -13.22 23.02
CA MET A 1 36.48 -13.63 21.58
C MET A 1 35.05 -13.47 21.07
N LEU A 2 34.81 -12.68 20.02
CA LEU A 2 33.48 -12.55 19.39
C LEU A 2 33.27 -13.74 18.45
N GLN A 3 32.28 -14.58 18.72
CA GLN A 3 31.87 -15.66 17.82
C GLN A 3 30.70 -15.18 16.95
N HIS A 4 30.50 -15.79 15.78
CA HIS A 4 29.40 -15.43 14.88
C HIS A 4 28.47 -16.63 14.75
N VAL A 5 27.16 -16.36 14.81
CA VAL A 5 26.11 -17.34 14.51
C VAL A 5 25.57 -17.04 13.13
N PHE A 6 25.40 -18.08 12.31
CA PHE A 6 24.80 -17.98 10.99
C PHE A 6 23.37 -18.51 11.08
N LEU A 7 22.39 -17.70 10.69
CA LEU A 7 20.99 -18.09 10.61
C LEU A 7 20.50 -17.94 9.18
N THR A 8 19.87 -18.98 8.67
CA THR A 8 19.10 -18.94 7.43
C THR A 8 17.72 -18.35 7.72
N GLU A 9 17.44 -17.18 7.18
CA GLU A 9 16.10 -16.60 7.21
C GLU A 9 15.17 -17.34 6.23
N ARG A 10 13.85 -17.22 6.42
CA ARG A 10 12.83 -17.86 5.54
C ARG A 10 12.98 -17.49 4.05
N ALA A 11 13.68 -16.40 3.73
CA ALA A 11 13.98 -15.96 2.37
C ALA A 11 15.30 -16.56 1.80
N GLY A 12 15.92 -17.54 2.46
CA GLY A 12 17.17 -18.17 2.02
C GLY A 12 18.43 -17.31 2.23
N LYS A 13 18.28 -16.10 2.77
CA LYS A 13 19.40 -15.21 3.13
C LYS A 13 20.06 -15.70 4.42
N VAL A 14 21.39 -15.84 4.40
CA VAL A 14 22.18 -16.18 5.59
C VAL A 14 22.57 -14.88 6.31
N ALA A 15 22.02 -14.67 7.50
CA ALA A 15 22.38 -13.54 8.36
C ALA A 15 23.54 -13.92 9.28
N ARG A 16 24.57 -13.06 9.34
CA ARG A 16 25.71 -13.21 10.25
C ARG A 16 25.48 -12.34 11.49
N ILE A 17 25.32 -12.98 12.64
CA ILE A 17 24.99 -12.29 13.89
C ILE A 17 26.19 -12.37 14.83
N PRO A 18 26.76 -11.23 15.26
CA PRO A 18 27.81 -11.24 16.27
C PRO A 18 27.20 -11.63 17.63
N TYR A 19 27.76 -12.66 18.27
CA TYR A 19 27.28 -13.17 19.57
C TYR A 19 28.43 -13.37 20.55
N LYS A 20 28.20 -13.01 21.83
CA LYS A 20 29.14 -13.31 22.93
C LYS A 20 28.57 -14.47 23.74
N ARG A 21 29.21 -15.64 23.65
CA ARG A 21 28.74 -16.88 24.30
C ARG A 21 29.07 -16.89 25.81
N PRO A 22 28.12 -17.20 26.71
CA PRO A 22 28.42 -17.64 28.07
C PRO A 22 29.02 -19.06 28.07
N ALA A 23 29.84 -19.39 29.08
CA ALA A 23 30.60 -20.65 29.14
C ALA A 23 29.74 -21.91 29.07
N GLU A 24 28.50 -21.86 29.55
CA GLU A 24 27.49 -22.90 29.42
C GLU A 24 26.12 -22.25 29.21
N SER A 25 25.42 -22.56 28.10
CA SER A 25 23.96 -22.43 27.89
C SER A 25 23.57 -22.22 26.41
N VAL A 26 22.28 -22.47 26.15
CA VAL A 26 21.51 -22.25 24.92
C VAL A 26 21.72 -20.82 24.40
N ILE A 27 21.84 -20.65 23.08
CA ILE A 27 21.94 -19.34 22.44
C ILE A 27 20.56 -18.67 22.50
N ASP A 28 20.42 -17.60 23.27
CA ASP A 28 19.20 -16.78 23.30
C ASP A 28 19.26 -15.71 22.19
N LEU A 29 18.41 -15.89 21.18
CA LEU A 29 18.27 -14.98 20.02
C LEU A 29 16.99 -14.12 20.11
N SER A 30 16.27 -14.17 21.24
CA SER A 30 15.00 -13.47 21.42
C SER A 30 15.14 -11.95 21.20
N ALA A 31 16.21 -11.35 21.73
CA ALA A 31 16.51 -9.93 21.54
C ALA A 31 16.75 -9.58 20.06
N TYR A 32 17.54 -10.38 19.34
CA TYR A 32 17.80 -10.18 17.90
C TYR A 32 16.51 -10.25 17.08
N TRP A 33 15.69 -11.28 17.31
CA TRP A 33 14.43 -11.42 16.58
C TRP A 33 13.41 -10.33 16.94
N THR A 34 13.40 -9.87 18.19
CA THR A 34 12.53 -8.79 18.64
C THR A 34 12.92 -7.47 17.97
N GLU A 35 14.22 -7.14 17.93
CA GLU A 35 14.72 -5.96 17.23
C GLU A 35 14.42 -6.02 15.73
N ARG A 36 14.66 -7.19 15.09
CA ARG A 36 14.39 -7.39 13.67
C ARG A 36 12.90 -7.29 13.34
N GLN A 37 12.03 -7.88 14.17
CA GLN A 37 10.58 -7.73 14.02
C GLN A 37 10.14 -6.28 14.18
N ALA A 38 10.72 -5.53 15.13
CA ALA A 38 10.41 -4.12 15.33
C ALA A 38 10.84 -3.28 14.12
N GLU A 39 11.97 -3.59 13.48
CA GLU A 39 12.42 -2.95 12.25
C GLU A 39 11.46 -3.24 11.08
N VAL A 40 11.10 -4.50 10.85
CA VAL A 40 10.15 -4.89 9.80
C VAL A 40 8.80 -4.18 10.00
N ARG A 41 8.29 -4.12 11.24
CA ARG A 41 7.05 -3.40 11.56
C ARG A 41 7.15 -1.90 11.23
N ARG A 42 8.28 -1.26 11.56
CA ARG A 42 8.52 0.15 11.23
C ARG A 42 8.53 0.39 9.72
N THR A 43 9.21 -0.48 8.95
CA THR A 43 9.24 -0.39 7.49
C THR A 43 7.85 -0.60 6.88
N VAL A 44 7.10 -1.60 7.34
CA VAL A 44 5.73 -1.85 6.89
C VAL A 44 4.83 -0.66 7.18
N ALA A 45 4.88 -0.11 8.40
CA ALA A 45 4.07 1.04 8.78
C ALA A 45 4.39 2.28 7.92
N ARG A 46 5.67 2.54 7.65
CA ARG A 46 6.10 3.63 6.76
C ARG A 46 5.57 3.43 5.35
N ASN A 47 5.75 2.24 4.77
CA ASN A 47 5.27 1.96 3.42
C ASN A 47 3.75 2.14 3.31
N ILE A 48 2.99 1.67 4.30
CA ILE A 48 1.53 1.87 4.34
C ILE A 48 1.21 3.37 4.37
N HIS A 49 1.90 4.14 5.21
CA HIS A 49 1.68 5.58 5.31
C HIS A 49 1.99 6.33 4.01
N ASP A 50 3.13 6.03 3.37
CA ASP A 50 3.55 6.67 2.13
C ASP A 50 2.56 6.36 0.99
N ILE A 51 2.13 5.10 0.88
CA ILE A 51 1.11 4.66 -0.07
C ILE A 51 -0.21 5.39 0.17
N SER A 52 -0.67 5.45 1.42
CA SER A 52 -1.92 6.14 1.75
C SER A 52 -1.84 7.61 1.35
N THR A 53 -0.72 8.28 1.65
CA THR A 53 -0.51 9.70 1.29
C THR A 53 -0.54 9.91 -0.22
N ALA A 54 0.13 9.05 -0.99
CA ALA A 54 0.13 9.12 -2.44
C ALA A 54 -1.28 8.94 -3.02
N LEU A 55 -2.02 7.94 -2.53
CA LEU A 55 -3.40 7.68 -2.96
C LEU A 55 -4.36 8.83 -2.62
N GLU A 56 -4.23 9.43 -1.43
CA GLU A 56 -5.03 10.62 -1.07
C GLU A 56 -4.68 11.83 -1.94
N THR A 57 -3.40 12.00 -2.29
CA THR A 57 -2.98 13.09 -3.18
C THR A 57 -3.63 12.96 -4.56
N THR A 58 -3.67 11.75 -5.12
CA THR A 58 -4.37 11.49 -6.40
C THR A 58 -5.88 11.72 -6.27
N ARG A 59 -6.49 11.30 -5.16
CA ARG A 59 -7.92 11.56 -4.87
C ARG A 59 -8.22 13.06 -4.86
N ASP A 60 -7.39 13.86 -4.19
CA ASP A 60 -7.58 15.30 -4.10
C ASP A 60 -7.34 16.00 -5.44
N ALA A 61 -6.41 15.51 -6.26
CA ALA A 61 -6.21 15.99 -7.63
C ALA A 61 -7.47 15.76 -8.50
N ILE A 62 -8.06 14.57 -8.44
CA ILE A 62 -9.31 14.25 -9.16
C ILE A 62 -10.44 15.16 -8.69
N ARG A 63 -10.60 15.34 -7.37
CA ARG A 63 -11.62 16.24 -6.81
C ARG A 63 -11.45 17.68 -7.29
N THR A 64 -10.21 18.15 -7.35
CA THR A 64 -9.88 19.50 -7.83
C THR A 64 -10.22 19.64 -9.31
N ALA A 65 -9.87 18.66 -10.15
CA ALA A 65 -10.24 18.64 -11.56
C ALA A 65 -11.77 18.68 -11.75
N VAL A 66 -12.51 17.86 -11.02
CA VAL A 66 -13.98 17.87 -11.02
C VAL A 66 -14.55 19.24 -10.60
N ALA A 67 -14.02 19.84 -9.54
CA ALA A 67 -14.46 21.16 -9.06
C ALA A 67 -14.24 22.26 -10.11
N HIS A 68 -13.18 22.14 -10.93
CA HIS A 68 -12.89 23.03 -12.04
C HIS A 68 -13.57 22.64 -13.36
N ARG A 69 -14.45 21.62 -13.36
CA ARG A 69 -15.17 21.09 -14.53
C ARG A 69 -14.25 20.52 -15.62
N LEU A 70 -13.07 20.07 -15.22
CA LEU A 70 -12.08 19.38 -16.05
C LEU A 70 -12.34 17.87 -15.97
N LEU A 71 -13.42 17.41 -16.63
CA LEU A 71 -13.89 16.02 -16.52
C LEU A 71 -13.01 15.03 -17.26
N GLU A 72 -12.41 15.43 -18.38
CA GLU A 72 -11.50 14.57 -19.15
C GLU A 72 -10.23 14.29 -18.33
N GLU A 73 -9.64 15.33 -17.73
CA GLU A 73 -8.48 15.22 -16.86
C GLU A 73 -8.77 14.41 -15.59
N ALA A 74 -9.98 14.55 -15.04
CA ALA A 74 -10.42 13.74 -13.90
C ALA A 74 -10.54 12.25 -14.27
N LEU A 75 -11.02 11.94 -15.47
CA LEU A 75 -11.13 10.57 -15.99
C LEU A 75 -9.77 9.95 -16.27
N ASP A 76 -8.86 10.69 -16.90
CA ASP A 76 -7.48 10.24 -17.15
C ASP A 76 -6.76 9.91 -15.84
N ALA A 77 -6.88 10.79 -14.84
CA ALA A 77 -6.32 10.55 -13.52
C ALA A 77 -6.95 9.34 -12.81
N LEU A 78 -8.26 9.12 -12.98
CA LEU A 78 -8.94 7.93 -12.45
C LEU A 78 -8.48 6.64 -13.14
N GLU A 79 -8.27 6.68 -14.45
CA GLU A 79 -7.76 5.54 -15.21
C GLU A 79 -6.33 5.21 -14.78
N GLU A 80 -5.47 6.22 -14.63
CA GLU A 80 -4.12 6.06 -14.11
C GLU A 80 -4.14 5.45 -12.71
N LEU A 81 -4.98 5.95 -11.81
CA LEU A 81 -5.13 5.41 -10.45
C LEU A 81 -5.57 3.94 -10.48
N THR A 82 -6.47 3.57 -11.39
CA THR A 82 -6.97 2.19 -11.53
C THR A 82 -5.87 1.24 -12.01
N ARG A 83 -5.01 1.71 -12.93
CA ARG A 83 -3.89 0.96 -13.49
C ARG A 83 -2.63 1.00 -12.61
N CYS A 84 -2.54 1.94 -11.68
CA CYS A 84 -1.40 2.12 -10.79
C CYS A 84 -1.06 0.82 -10.06
N THR A 85 0.17 0.34 -10.23
CA THR A 85 0.68 -0.85 -9.54
C THR A 85 1.58 -0.45 -8.40
N PHE A 86 1.61 -1.27 -7.36
CA PHE A 86 2.54 -1.06 -6.25
C PHE A 86 3.96 -1.46 -6.67
N GLY A 87 4.83 -0.48 -6.92
CA GLY A 87 6.25 -0.70 -7.20
C GLY A 87 6.95 -1.40 -6.04
N GLY A 88 7.67 -2.50 -6.31
CA GLY A 88 8.30 -3.33 -5.27
C GLY A 88 7.41 -4.43 -4.70
N ALA A 89 6.35 -4.84 -5.41
CA ALA A 89 5.41 -5.88 -4.98
C ALA A 89 6.05 -7.23 -4.62
N ASP A 90 7.18 -7.58 -5.22
CA ASP A 90 7.88 -8.85 -4.94
C ASP A 90 8.63 -8.82 -3.61
N GLU A 91 9.08 -7.64 -3.18
CA GLU A 91 9.86 -7.46 -1.95
C GLU A 91 9.01 -6.98 -0.76
N ALA A 92 7.82 -6.44 -1.02
CA ALA A 92 6.96 -5.93 0.02
C ALA A 92 6.23 -7.02 0.80
N ALA A 93 6.03 -6.75 2.09
CA ALA A 93 5.24 -7.62 2.95
C ALA A 93 3.81 -7.77 2.40
N PRO A 94 3.20 -8.97 2.45
CA PRO A 94 1.85 -9.21 1.93
C PRO A 94 0.79 -8.22 2.45
N ILE A 95 0.89 -7.81 3.72
CA ILE A 95 -0.02 -6.85 4.34
C ILE A 95 -0.02 -5.50 3.61
N VAL A 96 1.15 -5.01 3.15
CA VAL A 96 1.27 -3.75 2.43
C VAL A 96 0.52 -3.82 1.10
N ARG A 97 0.66 -4.93 0.38
CA ARG A 97 -0.05 -5.17 -0.90
C ARG A 97 -1.56 -5.21 -0.72
N THR A 98 -2.02 -5.87 0.34
CA THR A 98 -3.45 -5.94 0.67
C THR A 98 -4.00 -4.56 1.01
N CYS A 99 -3.30 -3.79 1.86
CA CYS A 99 -3.69 -2.42 2.20
C CYS A 99 -3.75 -1.51 0.97
N PHE A 100 -2.73 -1.54 0.11
CA PHE A 100 -2.72 -0.80 -1.15
C PHE A 100 -3.92 -1.15 -2.02
N SER A 101 -4.14 -2.43 -2.28
CA SER A 101 -5.19 -2.91 -3.19
C SER A 101 -6.59 -2.55 -2.68
N ALA A 102 -6.81 -2.68 -1.36
CA ALA A 102 -8.07 -2.31 -0.72
C ALA A 102 -8.32 -0.80 -0.81
N ARG A 103 -7.35 0.01 -0.37
CA ARG A 103 -7.51 1.47 -0.33
C ARG A 103 -7.66 2.08 -1.74
N ARG A 104 -6.89 1.60 -2.71
CA ARG A 104 -7.01 2.01 -4.12
C ARG A 104 -8.42 1.75 -4.64
N ARG A 105 -8.99 0.57 -4.36
CA ARG A 105 -10.35 0.23 -4.81
C ARG A 105 -11.40 1.15 -4.21
N GLU A 106 -11.31 1.46 -2.92
CA GLU A 106 -12.22 2.39 -2.25
C GLU A 106 -12.19 3.78 -2.90
N ILE A 107 -10.99 4.32 -3.13
CA ILE A 107 -10.83 5.65 -3.73
C ILE A 107 -11.32 5.65 -5.18
N VAL A 108 -10.99 4.63 -5.97
CA VAL A 108 -11.45 4.52 -7.36
C VAL A 108 -12.97 4.54 -7.42
N GLN A 109 -13.65 3.76 -6.56
CA GLN A 109 -15.11 3.75 -6.52
C GLN A 109 -15.68 5.13 -6.15
N GLU A 110 -15.13 5.76 -5.11
CA GLU A 110 -15.58 7.09 -4.67
C GLU A 110 -15.41 8.15 -5.77
N MET A 111 -14.25 8.15 -6.46
CA MET A 111 -13.94 9.11 -7.51
C MET A 111 -14.76 8.87 -8.77
N TYR A 112 -15.01 7.61 -9.13
CA TYR A 112 -15.92 7.26 -10.21
C TYR A 112 -17.32 7.81 -9.96
N ASP A 113 -17.88 7.59 -8.77
CA ASP A 113 -19.20 8.09 -8.40
C ASP A 113 -19.27 9.63 -8.42
N LEU A 114 -18.19 10.30 -8.00
CA LEU A 114 -18.06 11.75 -8.05
C LEU A 114 -18.08 12.27 -9.49
N ILE A 115 -17.29 11.66 -10.38
CA ILE A 115 -17.22 12.04 -11.79
C ILE A 115 -18.55 11.81 -12.49
N CYS A 116 -19.22 10.68 -12.25
CA CYS A 116 -20.55 10.42 -12.80
C CYS A 116 -21.56 11.51 -12.41
N ARG A 117 -21.60 11.91 -11.13
CA ARG A 117 -22.50 12.99 -10.67
C ARG A 117 -22.17 14.32 -11.34
N ALA A 118 -20.89 14.64 -11.49
CA ALA A 118 -20.47 15.88 -12.15
C ALA A 118 -20.85 15.89 -13.64
N TYR A 119 -20.68 14.75 -14.32
CA TYR A 119 -21.10 14.56 -15.71
C TYR A 119 -22.62 14.71 -15.88
N GLU A 120 -23.42 14.10 -15.00
CA GLU A 120 -24.88 14.21 -14.97
C GLU A 120 -25.32 15.67 -14.81
N GLN A 121 -24.68 16.41 -13.90
CA GLN A 121 -24.98 17.83 -13.68
C GLN A 121 -24.65 18.69 -14.91
N GLN A 122 -23.59 18.34 -15.65
CA GLN A 122 -23.14 19.11 -16.80
C GLN A 122 -23.94 18.80 -18.07
N THR A 123 -24.35 17.55 -18.27
CA THR A 123 -24.96 17.08 -19.53
C THR A 123 -26.45 16.78 -19.42
N GLY A 124 -26.98 16.60 -18.20
CA GLY A 124 -28.35 16.14 -17.96
C GLY A 124 -28.57 14.65 -18.27
N VAL A 125 -27.52 13.90 -18.65
CA VAL A 125 -27.62 12.48 -18.99
C VAL A 125 -27.24 11.64 -17.76
N CYS A 126 -28.19 10.81 -17.29
CA CYS A 126 -27.99 9.87 -16.18
C CYS A 126 -27.01 8.76 -16.58
N VAL A 127 -25.96 8.53 -15.77
CA VAL A 127 -25.02 7.43 -15.99
C VAL A 127 -25.49 6.24 -15.14
N PRO A 128 -25.75 5.06 -15.74
CA PRO A 128 -26.23 3.91 -14.98
C PRO A 128 -25.17 3.47 -13.96
N ARG A 129 -25.53 3.50 -12.67
CA ARG A 129 -24.65 3.06 -11.59
C ARG A 129 -24.55 1.54 -11.59
N PRO A 130 -23.34 0.96 -11.42
CA PRO A 130 -23.13 -0.49 -11.47
C PRO A 130 -23.79 -1.30 -10.33
N GLU A 131 -24.54 -0.68 -9.41
CA GLU A 131 -25.18 -1.36 -8.27
C GLU A 131 -26.58 -1.96 -8.56
N GLN A 132 -27.17 -1.75 -9.75
CA GLN A 132 -28.52 -2.25 -10.08
C GLN A 132 -28.58 -3.56 -10.89
N GLN A 133 -27.45 -4.27 -11.11
CA GLN A 133 -27.44 -5.57 -11.80
C GLN A 133 -27.37 -6.79 -10.86
N ARG A 134 -27.62 -6.59 -9.56
CA ARG A 134 -27.75 -7.67 -8.56
C ARG A 134 -29.03 -7.51 -7.74
N ALA A 135 -30.17 -7.55 -8.42
CA ALA A 135 -31.47 -7.84 -7.83
C ALA A 135 -32.04 -9.09 -8.50
#